data_AF-A0A117LEU0-F1
#
_entry.id   AF-A0A117LEU0-F1
#
_cell.length_a   1.000
_cell.length_b   1.000
_cell.length_c   1.000
_cell.angle_alpha   90.00
_cell.angle_beta   90.00
_cell.angle_gamma   90.00
#
_symmetry.space_group_name_H-M   'P 1'
#
loop_
_entity.id
_entity.type
_entity.pdbx_description
1 polymer ?
#
loop_
_entity_poly.entity_id
_entity_poly.type
_entity_poly.pdbx_seq_one_letter_code
_entity_poly.pdbx_strand_id
1 'polypeptide(L)'
;MRGRKGSRNEDKRPGDGACGEGGCDCVARTCVIYGARPASGKVNFALWLIEKFRDDEEVRIVTDQYITPTLNTNLAKMMLEAGERRFRGIWHMAGATRISRYDFALEIAREFGFDPGLVIPSKMSEMRWRARRPADSSLDVSKATRILEEKPLSLKESLRILGEEMDHFD
;
A
#
# COMPACT_ATOMS: atom_id res chain seq x y z
N MET A 1 10.15 -35.06 7.73
CA MET A 1 10.68 -33.82 7.11
C MET A 1 9.75 -32.66 7.46
N ARG A 2 10.18 -31.75 8.34
CA ARG A 2 9.36 -30.64 8.84
C ARG A 2 9.50 -29.43 7.90
N GLY A 3 8.42 -29.06 7.23
CA GLY A 3 8.35 -27.86 6.39
C GLY A 3 8.43 -26.59 7.23
N ARG A 4 9.37 -25.70 6.89
CA ARG A 4 9.44 -24.34 7.44
C ARG A 4 8.29 -23.50 6.86
N LYS A 5 7.29 -23.21 7.70
CA LYS A 5 6.29 -22.16 7.44
C LYS A 5 6.95 -20.81 7.67
N GLY A 6 7.11 -20.02 6.60
CA GLY A 6 7.49 -18.60 6.70
C GLY A 6 6.35 -17.79 7.32
N SER A 7 6.40 -17.57 8.63
CA SER A 7 5.58 -16.60 9.33
C SER A 7 6.19 -15.21 9.13
N ARG A 8 5.56 -14.36 8.32
CA ARG A 8 5.89 -12.92 8.28
C ARG A 8 5.22 -12.23 9.47
N ASN A 9 5.76 -12.49 10.65
CA ASN A 9 5.49 -11.79 11.89
C ASN A 9 6.84 -11.31 12.43
N GLU A 10 7.25 -10.13 11.99
CA GLU A 10 8.29 -9.34 12.66
C GLU A 10 7.66 -7.99 12.99
N ASP A 11 7.08 -7.93 14.18
CA ASP A 11 7.58 -7.03 15.22
C ASP A 11 8.16 -5.70 14.69
N LYS A 12 7.30 -4.69 14.51
CA LYS A 12 7.77 -3.29 14.49
C LYS A 12 8.25 -2.94 15.89
N ARG A 13 9.44 -3.40 16.26
CA ARG A 13 10.18 -2.91 17.43
C ARG A 13 10.63 -1.47 17.15
N PRO A 14 10.69 -0.58 18.16
CA PRO A 14 11.46 0.64 18.06
C PRO A 14 12.94 0.28 18.18
N GLY A 15 13.60 0.10 17.04
CA GLY A 15 15.04 -0.04 16.94
C GLY A 15 15.66 1.22 16.35
N ASP A 16 15.53 2.35 17.04
CA ASP A 16 16.28 3.58 16.71
C ASP A 16 17.70 3.48 17.31
N GLY A 17 18.43 2.43 16.92
CA GLY A 17 19.80 2.16 17.37
C GLY A 17 20.81 2.59 16.32
N ALA A 18 21.37 3.80 16.51
CA ALA A 18 22.64 4.30 16.00
C ALA A 18 23.21 3.66 14.71
N CYS A 19 23.02 4.32 13.56
CA CYS A 19 23.84 4.04 12.39
C CYS A 19 25.22 4.71 12.55
N GLY A 20 26.27 3.89 12.43
CA GLY A 20 27.67 4.31 12.50
C GLY A 20 28.10 5.21 11.35
N GLU A 21 29.21 5.91 11.56
CA GLU A 21 29.76 6.90 10.64
C GLU A 21 30.10 6.28 9.28
N GLY A 22 29.31 6.60 8.24
CA GLY A 22 29.60 6.24 6.84
C GLY A 22 28.41 6.00 5.90
N GLY A 23 27.14 5.99 6.37
CA GLY A 23 25.96 5.64 5.56
C GLY A 23 25.00 6.79 5.21
N CYS A 24 24.29 6.68 4.08
CA CYS A 24 23.07 7.46 3.81
C CYS A 24 21.86 6.73 4.41
N ASP A 25 21.67 6.82 5.72
CA ASP A 25 20.59 6.09 6.38
C ASP A 25 19.23 6.78 6.16
N CYS A 26 18.64 6.57 4.98
CA CYS A 26 17.27 6.92 4.67
C CYS A 26 16.38 5.70 4.91
N VAL A 27 15.45 5.79 5.86
CA VAL A 27 14.45 4.75 6.10
C VAL A 27 13.10 5.22 5.56
N ALA A 28 12.74 4.71 4.38
CA ALA A 28 11.43 4.94 3.78
C ALA A 28 10.39 3.95 4.34
N ARG A 29 9.43 4.46 5.11
CA ARG A 29 8.25 3.72 5.57
C ARG A 29 7.12 3.95 4.59
N THR A 30 6.44 2.86 4.24
CA THR A 30 5.33 2.84 3.28
C THR A 30 4.19 1.96 3.81
N CYS A 31 3.03 2.01 3.15
CA CYS A 31 1.83 1.29 3.57
C CYS A 31 1.07 0.76 2.35
N VAL A 32 0.67 -0.52 2.40
CA VAL A 32 -0.10 -1.23 1.36
C VAL A 32 0.36 -0.87 -0.06
N ILE A 33 1.55 -1.34 -0.44
CA ILE A 33 2.07 -1.14 -1.79
C ILE A 33 1.22 -1.94 -2.79
N TYR A 34 0.83 -1.30 -3.88
CA TYR A 34 0.15 -1.90 -5.02
C TYR A 34 0.70 -1.38 -6.35
N GLY A 35 0.39 -2.04 -7.46
CA GLY A 35 0.85 -1.68 -8.80
C GLY A 35 0.25 -2.59 -9.86
N ALA A 36 0.52 -2.31 -11.13
CA ALA A 36 -0.12 -2.97 -12.28
C ALA A 36 0.28 -4.45 -12.49
N ARG A 37 1.36 -4.93 -11.85
CA ARG A 37 1.86 -6.31 -12.03
C ARG A 37 2.10 -7.04 -10.70
N PRO A 38 1.97 -8.38 -10.67
CA PRO A 38 2.43 -9.19 -9.55
C PRO A 38 3.94 -9.01 -9.31
N ALA A 39 4.33 -8.86 -8.06
CA ALA A 39 5.75 -8.77 -7.68
C ALA A 39 6.20 -10.11 -7.11
N SER A 40 7.24 -10.72 -7.70
CA SER A 40 7.78 -12.03 -7.28
C SER A 40 6.70 -13.12 -7.15
N GLY A 41 5.77 -13.15 -8.11
CA GLY A 41 4.67 -14.13 -8.16
C GLY A 41 3.55 -13.90 -7.13
N LYS A 42 3.53 -12.75 -6.43
CA LYS A 42 2.47 -12.41 -5.47
C LYS A 42 1.57 -11.32 -6.04
N VAL A 43 0.28 -11.62 -6.11
CA VAL A 43 -0.78 -10.65 -6.45
C VAL A 43 -0.94 -9.67 -5.29
N ASN A 44 -0.97 -8.37 -5.60
CA ASN A 44 -1.20 -7.32 -4.61
C ASN A 44 -2.70 -7.12 -4.38
N PHE A 45 -3.06 -6.41 -3.30
CA PHE A 45 -4.46 -6.27 -2.90
C PHE A 45 -5.34 -5.61 -3.97
N ALA A 46 -4.83 -4.61 -4.71
CA ALA A 46 -5.60 -3.95 -5.76
C ALA A 46 -5.83 -4.88 -6.96
N LEU A 47 -4.79 -5.57 -7.43
CA LEU A 47 -4.95 -6.54 -8.53
C LEU A 47 -5.87 -7.69 -8.17
N TRP A 48 -5.80 -8.20 -6.93
CA TRP A 48 -6.71 -9.24 -6.46
C TRP A 48 -8.17 -8.78 -6.47
N LEU A 49 -8.45 -7.54 -6.08
CA LEU A 49 -9.79 -6.96 -6.17
C LEU A 49 -10.26 -6.86 -7.62
N ILE A 50 -9.43 -6.33 -8.51
CA ILE A 50 -9.75 -6.18 -9.93
C ILE A 50 -10.04 -7.53 -10.56
N GLU A 51 -9.23 -8.56 -10.27
CA GLU A 51 -9.46 -9.93 -10.74
C GLU A 51 -10.83 -10.45 -10.26
N LYS A 52 -11.15 -10.29 -8.98
CA LYS A 52 -12.44 -10.72 -8.42
C LYS A 52 -13.63 -9.98 -9.03
N PHE A 53 -13.53 -8.67 -9.19
CA PHE A 53 -14.59 -7.87 -9.79
C PHE A 53 -14.80 -8.17 -11.27
N ARG A 54 -13.73 -8.51 -11.99
CA ARG A 54 -13.82 -8.93 -13.40
C ARG A 54 -14.58 -10.26 -13.56
N ASP A 55 -14.57 -11.09 -12.53
CA ASP A 55 -15.32 -12.35 -12.46
C ASP A 55 -16.71 -12.19 -11.79
N ASP A 56 -17.18 -10.95 -11.58
CA ASP A 56 -18.43 -10.63 -10.85
C ASP A 56 -18.51 -11.28 -9.44
N GLU A 57 -17.37 -11.51 -8.80
CA GLU A 57 -17.30 -12.12 -7.48
C GLU A 57 -17.44 -11.10 -6.34
N GLU A 58 -18.37 -11.35 -5.42
CA GLU A 58 -18.47 -10.60 -4.17
C GLU A 58 -17.26 -10.82 -3.26
N VAL A 59 -16.74 -9.73 -2.69
CA VAL A 59 -15.61 -9.75 -1.76
C VAL A 59 -15.96 -9.08 -0.44
N ARG A 60 -15.65 -9.77 0.67
CA ARG A 60 -15.84 -9.23 2.03
C ARG A 60 -14.63 -8.42 2.46
N ILE A 61 -14.80 -7.11 2.65
CA ILE A 61 -13.71 -6.19 2.99
C ILE A 61 -13.98 -5.49 4.31
N VAL A 62 -12.94 -5.40 5.15
CA VAL A 62 -13.04 -4.82 6.50
C VAL A 62 -13.19 -3.31 6.45
N THR A 63 -14.16 -2.80 7.20
CA THR A 63 -14.51 -1.36 7.29
C THR A 63 -13.71 -0.62 8.36
N ASP A 64 -13.14 -1.34 9.33
CA ASP A 64 -12.51 -0.83 10.54
C ASP A 64 -10.97 -0.90 10.51
N GLN A 65 -10.38 -1.09 9.32
CA GLN A 65 -8.94 -0.98 9.11
C GLN A 65 -8.58 0.17 8.17
N TYR A 66 -7.80 1.13 8.66
CA TYR A 66 -7.32 2.30 7.93
C TYR A 66 -5.86 2.17 7.49
N ILE A 67 -5.60 2.64 6.28
CA ILE A 67 -4.33 2.54 5.56
C ILE A 67 -4.06 3.81 4.75
N THR A 68 -2.84 3.92 4.20
CA THR A 68 -2.47 4.89 3.16
C THR A 68 -1.90 4.11 1.97
N PRO A 69 -2.75 3.61 1.06
CA PRO A 69 -2.34 2.79 -0.08
C PRO A 69 -1.27 3.52 -0.89
N THR A 70 -0.25 2.81 -1.36
CA THR A 70 0.87 3.42 -2.08
C THR A 70 1.08 2.77 -3.43
N LEU A 71 0.90 3.52 -4.51
CA LEU A 71 1.28 3.07 -5.85
C LEU A 71 2.80 2.89 -5.93
N ASN A 72 3.25 1.73 -6.40
CA ASN A 72 4.66 1.36 -6.51
C ASN A 72 5.46 2.34 -7.39
N THR A 73 4.88 2.85 -8.47
CA THR A 73 5.55 3.81 -9.36
C THR A 73 5.79 5.15 -8.67
N ASN A 74 4.80 5.67 -7.93
CA ASN A 74 4.99 6.88 -7.13
C ASN A 74 6.00 6.66 -6.01
N LEU A 75 5.96 5.50 -5.34
CA LEU A 75 6.97 5.14 -4.34
C LEU A 75 8.38 5.10 -4.94
N ALA A 76 8.55 4.49 -6.12
CA ALA A 76 9.84 4.39 -6.79
C ALA A 76 10.42 5.78 -7.12
N LYS A 77 9.58 6.70 -7.61
CA LYS A 77 9.97 8.10 -7.87
C LYS A 77 10.42 8.83 -6.61
N MET A 78 9.63 8.74 -5.54
CA MET A 78 10.00 9.32 -4.23
C MET A 78 11.31 8.74 -3.68
N MET A 79 11.53 7.42 -3.84
CA MET A 79 12.75 6.76 -3.39
C MET A 79 13.97 7.14 -4.21
N LEU A 80 13.81 7.26 -5.54
CA LEU A 80 14.88 7.70 -6.43
C LEU A 80 15.36 9.10 -6.06
N GLU A 81 14.41 10.03 -5.95
CA GLU A 81 14.69 11.40 -5.52
C GLU A 81 15.40 11.44 -4.16
N ALA A 82 14.91 10.66 -3.18
CA ALA A 82 15.53 10.60 -1.87
C ALA A 82 16.97 10.08 -1.90
N GLY A 83 17.28 9.13 -2.80
CA GLY A 83 18.63 8.64 -3.04
C GLY A 83 19.53 9.70 -3.68
N GLU A 84 19.04 10.36 -4.73
CA GLU A 84 19.76 11.40 -5.48
C GLU A 84 20.07 12.62 -4.61
N ARG A 85 19.07 13.08 -3.85
CA ARG A 85 19.20 14.20 -2.90
C ARG A 85 19.82 13.80 -1.56
N ARG A 86 20.23 12.52 -1.41
CA ARG A 86 20.89 11.95 -0.21
C ARG A 86 20.15 12.24 1.09
N PHE A 87 18.83 12.05 1.08
CA PHE A 87 18.02 12.20 2.28
C PHE A 87 18.47 11.26 3.39
N ARG A 88 18.25 11.68 4.64
CA ARG A 88 18.60 10.92 5.84
C ARG A 88 17.43 10.87 6.81
N GLY A 89 17.50 9.91 7.73
CA GLY A 89 16.52 9.66 8.78
C GLY A 89 15.27 8.95 8.25
N ILE A 90 14.21 9.01 9.05
CA ILE A 90 12.95 8.35 8.75
C ILE A 90 12.06 9.25 7.88
N TRP A 91 11.47 8.65 6.85
CA TRP A 91 10.53 9.28 5.94
C TRP A 91 9.30 8.40 5.75
N HIS A 92 8.11 9.01 5.74
CA HIS A 92 6.89 8.35 5.32
C HIS A 92 6.66 8.65 3.84
N MET A 93 7.02 7.70 2.99
CA MET A 93 6.82 7.74 1.54
C MET A 93 5.68 6.77 1.22
N ALA A 94 4.46 7.27 1.33
CA ALA A 94 3.22 6.54 1.09
C ALA A 94 2.27 7.41 0.26
N GLY A 95 1.14 6.86 -0.18
CA GLY A 95 0.09 7.68 -0.80
C GLY A 95 -0.47 8.74 0.16
N ALA A 96 -1.00 9.83 -0.38
CA ALA A 96 -1.48 11.00 0.37
C ALA A 96 -2.86 10.81 1.01
N THR A 97 -3.55 9.71 0.74
CA THR A 97 -4.94 9.50 1.17
C THR A 97 -5.02 8.42 2.24
N ARG A 98 -5.40 8.82 3.46
CA ARG A 98 -5.83 7.88 4.50
C ARG A 98 -7.24 7.38 4.18
N ILE A 99 -7.42 6.07 4.10
CA ILE A 99 -8.68 5.46 3.69
C ILE A 99 -8.87 4.10 4.37
N SER A 100 -10.12 3.67 4.58
CA SER A 100 -10.38 2.30 5.04
C SER A 100 -10.10 1.29 3.92
N ARG A 101 -9.82 0.03 4.23
CA ARG A 101 -9.71 -1.02 3.19
C ARG A 101 -10.99 -1.16 2.37
N TYR A 102 -12.14 -1.03 3.03
CA TYR A 102 -13.45 -1.09 2.40
C TYR A 102 -13.62 0.03 1.38
N ASP A 103 -13.37 1.28 1.79
CA ASP A 103 -13.50 2.43 0.89
C ASP A 103 -12.46 2.36 -0.24
N PHE A 104 -11.26 1.86 0.02
CA PHE A 104 -10.26 1.64 -1.05
C PHE A 104 -10.76 0.63 -2.11
N ALA A 105 -11.44 -0.44 -1.69
CA ALA A 105 -12.04 -1.40 -2.62
C ALA A 105 -13.19 -0.77 -3.43
N LEU A 106 -14.02 0.07 -2.80
CA LEU A 106 -15.07 0.82 -3.49
C LEU A 106 -14.50 1.80 -4.52
N GLU A 107 -13.41 2.52 -4.19
CA GLU A 107 -12.75 3.43 -5.13
C GLU A 107 -12.14 2.69 -6.32
N ILE A 108 -11.57 1.50 -6.11
CA ILE A 108 -11.13 0.62 -7.20
C ILE A 108 -12.31 0.20 -8.08
N ALA A 109 -13.41 -0.27 -7.49
CA ALA A 109 -14.58 -0.67 -8.26
C ALA A 109 -15.09 0.48 -9.15
N ARG A 110 -15.19 1.70 -8.59
CA ARG A 110 -15.62 2.90 -9.30
C ARG A 110 -14.68 3.33 -10.42
N GLU A 111 -13.37 3.40 -10.15
CA GLU A 111 -12.40 3.87 -11.15
C GLU A 111 -12.35 2.94 -12.36
N PHE A 112 -12.45 1.63 -12.14
CA PHE A 112 -12.36 0.61 -13.19
C PHE A 112 -13.73 0.18 -13.75
N GLY A 113 -14.83 0.84 -13.36
CA GLY A 113 -16.16 0.61 -13.93
C GLY A 113 -16.86 -0.69 -13.50
N PHE A 114 -16.44 -1.30 -12.38
CA PHE A 114 -17.08 -2.46 -11.78
C PHE A 114 -18.25 -2.05 -10.87
N ASP A 115 -19.15 -2.99 -10.57
CA ASP A 115 -20.25 -2.75 -9.62
C ASP A 115 -19.72 -2.62 -8.17
N PRO A 116 -19.87 -1.45 -7.51
CA PRO A 116 -19.50 -1.28 -6.11
C PRO A 116 -20.31 -2.18 -5.15
N GLY A 117 -21.46 -2.70 -5.59
CA GLY A 117 -22.28 -3.68 -4.87
C GLY A 117 -21.54 -5.00 -4.56
N LEU A 118 -20.50 -5.33 -5.32
CA LEU A 118 -19.64 -6.49 -5.08
C LEU A 118 -18.77 -6.36 -3.80
N VAL A 119 -18.67 -5.16 -3.23
CA VAL A 119 -17.88 -4.91 -2.00
C VAL A 119 -18.76 -5.05 -0.76
N ILE A 120 -18.68 -6.22 -0.13
CA ILE A 120 -19.48 -6.54 1.05
C ILE A 120 -18.75 -6.07 2.32
N PRO A 121 -19.37 -5.23 3.17
CA PRO A 121 -18.74 -4.75 4.38
C PRO A 121 -18.56 -5.88 5.40
N SER A 122 -17.45 -5.84 6.13
CA SER A 122 -17.16 -6.73 7.26
C SER A 122 -16.38 -6.01 8.36
N LYS A 123 -16.18 -6.67 9.50
CA LYS A 123 -15.36 -6.17 10.62
C LYS A 123 -14.12 -7.03 10.83
N MET A 124 -13.04 -6.43 11.32
CA MET A 124 -11.83 -7.19 11.71
C MET A 124 -12.12 -8.25 12.78
N SER A 125 -13.12 -8.04 13.64
CA SER A 125 -13.56 -9.03 14.64
C SER A 125 -14.12 -10.32 14.03
N GLU A 126 -14.59 -10.27 12.78
CA GLU A 126 -15.11 -11.41 12.03
C GLU A 126 -13.99 -12.17 11.29
N MET A 127 -12.79 -11.59 11.21
CA MET A 127 -11.66 -12.15 10.48
C MET A 127 -10.90 -13.17 11.31
N ARG A 128 -10.67 -14.37 10.75
CA ARG A 128 -9.87 -15.44 11.37
C ARG A 128 -8.36 -15.26 11.11
N TRP A 129 -7.84 -14.06 11.31
CA TRP A 129 -6.41 -13.79 11.10
C TRP A 129 -5.57 -14.35 12.25
N ARG A 130 -4.48 -15.04 11.91
CA ARG A 130 -3.52 -15.56 12.91
C ARG A 130 -2.80 -14.45 13.68
N ALA A 131 -2.62 -13.30 13.06
CA ALA A 131 -1.98 -12.13 13.66
C ALA A 131 -2.98 -10.97 13.71
N ARG A 132 -3.09 -10.33 14.88
CA ARG A 132 -3.84 -9.09 15.02
C ARG A 132 -3.19 -8.01 14.17
N ARG A 133 -3.99 -7.32 13.36
CA ARG A 133 -3.55 -6.14 12.62
C ARG A 133 -3.97 -4.89 13.38
N PRO A 134 -3.17 -3.82 13.36
CA PRO A 134 -3.61 -2.53 13.89
C PRO A 134 -4.85 -2.05 13.13
N ALA A 135 -5.75 -1.37 13.86
CA ALA A 135 -6.93 -0.73 13.28
C ALA A 135 -6.55 0.44 12.37
N ASP A 136 -5.43 1.11 12.66
CA ASP A 136 -4.90 2.17 11.81
C ASP A 136 -3.41 1.93 11.56
N SER A 137 -3.04 1.78 10.29
CA SER A 137 -1.66 1.68 9.83
C SER A 137 -1.33 2.78 8.81
N SER A 138 -2.16 3.82 8.73
CA SER A 138 -1.90 5.00 7.90
C SER A 138 -0.63 5.72 8.37
N LEU A 139 0.03 6.38 7.41
CA LEU A 139 1.25 7.12 7.66
C LEU A 139 1.01 8.61 7.39
N ASP A 140 1.48 9.47 8.29
CA ASP A 140 1.50 10.91 8.05
C ASP A 140 2.61 11.24 7.03
N VAL A 141 2.22 11.67 5.84
CA VAL A 141 3.13 12.03 4.74
C VAL A 141 3.45 13.53 4.67
N SER A 142 3.04 14.34 5.65
CA SER A 142 3.21 15.81 5.64
C SER A 142 4.66 16.25 5.38
N LYS A 143 5.64 15.51 5.92
CA LYS A 143 7.08 15.76 5.67
C LYS A 143 7.43 15.53 4.20
N ALA A 144 7.00 14.42 3.62
CA ALA A 144 7.23 14.06 2.23
C ALA A 144 6.55 15.06 1.29
N THR A 145 5.28 15.38 1.53
CA THR A 145 4.51 16.38 0.77
C THR A 145 5.17 17.75 0.78
N ARG A 146 5.79 18.18 1.89
CA ARG A 146 6.46 19.48 1.95
C ARG A 146 7.81 19.51 1.22
N ILE A 147 8.60 18.42 1.28
CA ILE A 147 10.02 18.46 0.93
C ILE A 147 10.36 17.78 -0.41
N LEU A 148 9.70 16.67 -0.75
CA LEU A 148 9.95 15.97 -2.01
C LEU A 148 9.43 16.79 -3.19
N GLU A 149 10.08 16.70 -4.34
CA GLU A 149 9.57 17.21 -5.60
C GLU A 149 8.55 16.21 -6.17
N GLU A 150 8.87 14.91 -6.10
CA GLU A 150 7.96 13.80 -6.36
C GLU A 150 7.00 13.66 -5.18
N LYS A 151 5.82 14.27 -5.30
CA LYS A 151 4.84 14.30 -4.20
C LYS A 151 4.17 12.93 -4.00
N PRO A 152 3.83 12.57 -2.76
CA PRO A 152 2.79 11.59 -2.48
C PRO A 152 1.54 11.88 -3.30
N LEU A 153 1.08 10.92 -4.10
CA LEU A 153 -0.12 11.08 -4.90
C LEU A 153 -1.39 10.89 -4.09
N SER A 154 -2.46 11.60 -4.46
CA SER A 154 -3.80 11.26 -3.99
C SER A 154 -4.21 9.88 -4.50
N LEU A 155 -5.20 9.26 -3.83
CA LEU A 155 -5.73 7.98 -4.27
C LEU A 155 -6.27 8.04 -5.71
N LYS A 156 -7.00 9.11 -6.05
CA LYS A 156 -7.56 9.30 -7.39
C LYS A 156 -6.49 9.37 -8.48
N GLU A 157 -5.42 10.14 -8.25
CA GLU A 157 -4.29 10.19 -9.19
C GLU A 157 -3.59 8.83 -9.31
N SER A 158 -3.41 8.16 -8.17
CA SER A 158 -2.75 6.85 -8.12
C SER A 158 -3.53 5.75 -8.84
N LEU A 159 -4.88 5.76 -8.76
CA LEU A 159 -5.71 4.79 -9.46
C LEU A 159 -5.79 5.05 -10.97
N ARG A 160 -5.80 6.33 -11.39
CA ARG A 160 -5.72 6.68 -12.81
C ARG A 160 -4.43 6.16 -13.44
N ILE A 161 -3.28 6.45 -12.81
CA ILE A 161 -1.98 5.96 -13.29
C ILE A 161 -1.94 4.44 -13.28
N LEU A 162 -2.52 3.79 -12.26
CA LEU A 162 -2.63 2.33 -12.25
C LEU A 162 -3.38 1.81 -13.48
N GLY A 163 -4.51 2.43 -13.86
CA GLY A 163 -5.26 2.06 -15.05
C GLY A 163 -4.44 2.22 -16.33
N GLU A 164 -3.78 3.38 -16.49
CA GLU A 164 -2.87 3.64 -17.62
C GLU A 164 -1.74 2.59 -17.68
N GLU A 165 -1.12 2.26 -16.55
CA GLU A 165 -0.07 1.25 -16.47
C GLU A 165 -0.59 -0.15 -16.83
N MET A 166 -1.83 -0.49 -16.48
CA MET A 166 -2.42 -1.78 -16.81
C MET A 166 -2.70 -1.92 -18.31
N ASP A 167 -3.24 -0.88 -18.95
CA ASP A 167 -3.57 -0.87 -20.39
C ASP A 167 -2.31 -1.01 -21.28
N HIS A 168 -1.16 -0.53 -20.82
CA HIS A 168 0.10 -0.65 -21.57
C HIS A 168 0.66 -2.09 -21.63
N PHE A 169 0.04 -3.02 -20.91
CA PHE A 169 0.56 -4.37 -20.71
C PHE A 169 -0.38 -5.49 -21.14
N ASP A 170 -1.58 -5.14 -21.61
CA ASP A 170 -2.51 -6.02 -22.32
C ASP A 170 -2.23 -5.99 -23.84
#